data_AF-A0A731XY29-F1
#
_entry.id   AF-A0A731XY29-F1
#
_cell.length_a   1.000
_cell.length_b   1.000
_cell.length_c   1.000
_cell.angle_alpha   90.00
_cell.angle_beta   90.00
_cell.angle_gamma   90.00
#
_symmetry.space_group_name_H-M   'P 1'
#
loop_
_entity.id
_entity.type
_entity.pdbx_description
1 polymer ?
#
loop_
_entity_poly.entity_id
_entity_poly.type
_entity_poly.pdbx_seq_one_letter_code
_entity_poly.pdbx_strand_id
1 'polypeptide(L)'
;MAASQEISKSIYTCNDNQVMEVIYINTEAGNAYAIINQVNEMIPMRLMKMASGANYEALDKNYTYKLYTKGKTAELVEGDDKPVLSNCSLAN
;
A
#
# COMPACT_ATOMS: atom_id res chain seq x y z
N MET A 1 -19.24 -18.10 14.51
CA MET A 1 -17.88 -17.82 14.00
C MET A 1 -17.91 -16.39 13.51
N ALA A 2 -17.04 -15.51 14.03
CA ALA A 2 -16.93 -14.16 13.47
C ALA A 2 -16.30 -14.29 12.09
N ALA A 3 -16.85 -13.62 11.08
CA ALA A 3 -16.17 -13.53 9.79
C ALA A 3 -14.81 -12.85 10.02
N SER A 4 -13.72 -13.52 9.66
CA SER A 4 -12.41 -12.88 9.54
C SER A 4 -12.55 -11.74 8.54
N GLN A 5 -12.33 -10.51 8.96
CA GLN A 5 -12.31 -9.37 8.05
C GLN A 5 -10.95 -9.34 7.35
N GLU A 6 -10.80 -10.17 6.32
CA GLU A 6 -9.56 -10.30 5.56
C GLU A 6 -9.27 -9.06 4.69
N ILE A 7 -10.30 -8.26 4.37
CA ILE A 7 -10.19 -7.10 3.49
C ILE A 7 -10.54 -5.84 4.26
N SER A 8 -9.65 -4.85 4.20
CA SER A 8 -9.87 -3.52 4.75
C SER A 8 -9.46 -2.43 3.76
N LYS A 9 -10.09 -1.27 3.86
CA LYS A 9 -9.75 -0.07 3.09
C LYS A 9 -9.12 0.95 4.04
N SER A 10 -8.02 1.54 3.61
CA SER A 10 -7.38 2.67 4.26
C SER A 10 -7.31 3.85 3.29
N ILE A 11 -7.58 5.04 3.80
CA ILE A 11 -7.46 6.29 3.06
C ILE A 11 -6.34 7.08 3.73
N TYR A 12 -5.39 7.57 2.96
CA TYR A 12 -4.32 8.42 3.43
C TYR A 12 -4.42 9.80 2.80
N THR A 13 -4.16 10.84 3.59
CA THR A 13 -3.89 12.19 3.09
C THR A 13 -2.38 12.37 2.97
N CYS A 14 -1.91 12.76 1.79
CA CYS A 14 -0.51 12.97 1.45
C CYS A 14 -0.21 14.45 1.22
N ASN A 15 1.04 14.77 0.88
CA ASN A 15 1.43 16.09 0.39
C ASN A 15 0.56 16.53 -0.81
N ASP A 16 0.60 17.83 -1.11
CA ASP A 16 -0.07 18.43 -2.28
C ASP A 16 -1.60 18.18 -2.34
N ASN A 17 -2.22 17.99 -1.16
CA ASN A 17 -3.62 17.61 -0.98
C ASN A 17 -4.03 16.34 -1.74
N GLN A 18 -3.07 15.45 -2.01
CA GLN A 18 -3.33 14.18 -2.66
C GLN A 18 -3.92 13.17 -1.68
N VAL A 19 -4.73 12.26 -2.20
CA VAL A 19 -5.35 11.17 -1.43
C VAL A 19 -4.90 9.84 -2.02
N MET A 20 -4.44 8.94 -1.15
CA MET A 20 -4.11 7.57 -1.51
C MET A 20 -5.10 6.61 -0.89
N GLU A 21 -5.82 5.87 -1.73
CA GLU A 21 -6.61 4.73 -1.28
C GLU A 21 -5.77 3.45 -1.37
N VAL A 22 -5.77 2.66 -0.30
CA VAL A 22 -5.11 1.36 -0.25
C VAL A 22 -6.12 0.33 0.24
N ILE A 23 -6.29 -0.75 -0.52
CA ILE A 23 -7.03 -1.92 -0.07
C ILE A 23 -6.01 -2.93 0.46
N TYR A 24 -6.08 -3.25 1.75
CA TYR A 24 -5.26 -4.28 2.36
C TYR A 24 -6.02 -5.61 2.38
N ILE A 25 -5.31 -6.68 2.03
CA ILE A 25 -5.82 -8.05 2.09
C ILE A 25 -4.90 -8.84 3.00
N ASN A 26 -5.39 -9.22 4.18
CA ASN A 26 -4.68 -10.05 5.15
C ASN A 26 -5.44 -11.37 5.30
N THR A 27 -4.92 -12.42 4.66
CA THR A 27 -5.55 -13.74 4.65
C THR A 27 -5.39 -14.45 5.99
N GLU A 28 -6.31 -15.34 6.33
CA GLU A 28 -6.22 -16.23 7.50
C GLU A 28 -4.95 -17.10 7.49
N ALA A 29 -4.42 -17.41 6.30
CA ALA A 29 -3.17 -18.13 6.13
C ALA A 29 -1.90 -17.29 6.39
N GLY A 30 -2.06 -16.00 6.74
CA GLY A 30 -0.96 -15.09 7.08
C GLY A 30 -0.31 -14.38 5.89
N ASN A 31 -0.84 -14.52 4.67
CA ASN A 31 -0.41 -13.72 3.52
C ASN A 31 -1.00 -12.31 3.59
N ALA A 32 -0.20 -11.32 3.19
CA ALA A 32 -0.61 -9.91 3.13
C ALA A 32 -0.35 -9.32 1.74
N TYR A 33 -1.33 -8.56 1.25
CA TYR A 33 -1.30 -7.86 -0.02
C TYR A 33 -1.85 -6.44 0.15
N ALA A 34 -1.53 -5.60 -0.82
CA ALA A 34 -2.11 -4.27 -0.96
C ALA A 34 -2.57 -4.07 -2.41
N ILE A 35 -3.60 -3.26 -2.62
CA ILE A 35 -4.00 -2.77 -3.95
C ILE A 35 -4.05 -1.26 -3.85
N ILE A 36 -3.30 -0.59 -4.73
CA ILE A 36 -3.36 0.86 -4.92
C ILE A 36 -4.03 1.19 -6.26
N ASN A 37 -4.48 2.42 -6.43
CA ASN A 37 -4.90 2.96 -7.73
C ASN A 37 -3.89 4.01 -8.18
N GLN A 38 -3.29 3.82 -9.35
CA GLN A 38 -2.42 4.79 -10.01
C GLN A 38 -2.83 4.91 -11.47
N VAL A 39 -2.95 6.14 -11.98
CA VAL A 39 -3.28 6.41 -13.40
C VAL A 39 -4.56 5.69 -13.86
N ASN A 40 -5.57 5.58 -12.98
CA ASN A 40 -6.84 4.86 -13.19
C ASN A 40 -6.69 3.33 -13.33
N GLU A 41 -5.58 2.76 -12.90
CA GLU A 41 -5.33 1.33 -12.89
C GLU A 41 -5.14 0.81 -11.47
N MET A 42 -5.76 -0.33 -11.16
CA MET A 42 -5.52 -1.03 -9.90
C MET A 42 -4.21 -1.80 -10.02
N ILE A 43 -3.30 -1.58 -9.07
CA ILE A 43 -1.99 -2.23 -9.03
C ILE A 43 -1.96 -3.15 -7.80
N PRO A 44 -2.14 -4.47 -7.98
CA PRO A 44 -1.96 -5.45 -6.91
C PRO A 44 -0.49 -5.56 -6.49
N MET A 45 -0.26 -5.63 -5.19
CA MET A 45 1.07 -5.63 -4.58
C MET A 45 1.18 -6.74 -3.55
N ARG A 46 2.36 -7.34 -3.41
CA ARG A 46 2.68 -8.34 -2.38
C ARG A 46 3.56 -7.76 -1.29
N LEU A 47 3.39 -8.26 -0.07
CA LEU A 47 4.29 -7.92 1.03
C LEU A 47 5.74 -8.35 0.74
N MET A 48 6.67 -7.42 0.89
CA MET A 48 8.11 -7.63 0.91
C MET A 48 8.58 -7.98 2.32
N LYS A 49 9.50 -8.95 2.43
CA LYS A 49 10.15 -9.26 3.71
C LYS A 49 11.20 -8.18 4.02
N MET A 50 10.89 -7.29 4.95
CA MET A 50 11.80 -6.23 5.40
C MET A 50 11.87 -6.19 6.94
N ALA A 51 12.92 -5.57 7.48
CA ALA A 51 13.18 -5.53 8.92
C ALA A 51 12.21 -4.62 9.71
N SER A 52 11.52 -3.68 9.06
CA SER A 52 10.59 -2.75 9.70
C SER A 52 9.47 -2.34 8.76
N GLY A 53 8.27 -2.16 9.32
CA GLY A 53 7.10 -1.75 8.57
C GLY A 53 6.47 -2.88 7.76
N ALA A 54 5.38 -2.55 7.07
CA ALA A 54 4.77 -3.40 6.06
C ALA A 54 5.00 -2.74 4.70
N ASN A 55 5.84 -3.34 3.88
CA ASN A 55 6.27 -2.75 2.62
C ASN A 55 5.83 -3.67 1.48
N TYR A 56 5.29 -3.12 0.41
CA TYR A 56 4.67 -3.87 -0.67
C TYR A 56 5.29 -3.51 -2.00
N GLU A 57 5.47 -4.48 -2.89
CA GLU A 57 5.93 -4.28 -4.27
C GLU A 57 4.87 -4.78 -5.25
N ALA A 58 4.75 -4.13 -6.41
CA ALA A 58 3.83 -4.55 -7.47
C ALA A 58 4.05 -6.02 -7.88
N LEU A 59 2.95 -6.74 -8.14
CA LEU A 59 2.99 -8.12 -8.61
C LEU A 59 3.43 -8.24 -10.08
N ASP A 60 2.97 -7.31 -10.91
CA ASP A 60 3.39 -7.23 -12.31
C ASP A 60 4.70 -6.44 -12.41
N LYS A 61 5.72 -7.07 -13.00
CA LYS A 61 7.09 -6.56 -13.15
C LYS A 61 7.20 -5.38 -14.12
N ASN A 62 6.16 -5.10 -14.91
CA ASN A 62 6.10 -3.90 -15.74
C ASN A 62 5.87 -2.64 -14.90
N TYR A 63 5.38 -2.78 -13.67
CA TYR A 63 5.27 -1.68 -12.72
C TYR A 63 6.43 -1.72 -11.73
N THR A 64 6.94 -0.53 -11.40
CA THR A 64 8.01 -0.36 -10.42
C THR A 64 7.52 0.23 -9.11
N TYR A 65 6.21 0.26 -8.88
CA TYR A 65 5.63 0.83 -7.67
C TYR A 65 6.00 0.01 -6.43
N LYS A 66 6.37 0.74 -5.37
CA LYS A 66 6.52 0.20 -4.02
C LYS A 66 5.79 1.10 -3.03
N LEU A 67 5.06 0.47 -2.11
CA LEU A 67 4.34 1.12 -1.02
C LEU A 67 5.08 0.80 0.28
N TYR A 68 5.67 1.80 0.92
CA TYR A 68 6.31 1.67 2.22
C TYR A 68 5.35 2.14 3.31
N THR A 69 5.17 1.38 4.38
CA THR A 69 4.27 1.78 5.49
C THR A 69 4.90 1.56 6.86
N LYS A 70 4.59 2.45 7.80
CA LYS A 70 5.05 2.35 9.20
C LYS A 70 4.02 2.95 10.15
N GLY A 71 3.34 2.08 10.90
CA GLY A 71 2.26 2.53 11.80
C GLY A 71 1.13 3.17 11.02
N LYS A 72 0.94 4.49 11.15
CA LYS A 72 -0.13 5.25 10.46
C LYS A 72 0.37 6.01 9.23
N THR A 73 1.64 5.89 8.86
CA THR A 73 2.23 6.63 7.73
C THR A 73 2.52 5.72 6.55
N ALA A 74 2.57 6.31 5.35
CA ALA A 74 2.90 5.62 4.11
C ALA A 74 3.68 6.53 3.13
N GLU A 75 4.42 5.89 2.23
CA GLU A 75 5.09 6.51 1.08
C GLU A 75 4.85 5.61 -0.14
N LEU A 76 4.48 6.21 -1.27
CA LEU A 76 4.42 5.52 -2.56
C LEU A 76 5.56 6.01 -3.43
N VAL A 77 6.35 5.08 -3.95
CA VAL A 77 7.48 5.37 -4.83
C VAL A 77 7.43 4.54 -6.10
N GLU A 78 8.23 4.93 -7.11
CA GLU A 78 8.46 4.14 -8.32
C GLU A 78 9.93 4.12 -8.75
N GLY A 79 10.31 3.12 -9.53
CA GLY A 79 11.66 2.98 -10.08
C GLY A 79 12.73 2.89 -9.00
N ASP A 80 13.69 3.80 -9.06
CA ASP A 80 14.79 3.96 -8.09
C ASP A 80 14.32 4.77 -6.85
N ASP A 81 13.26 4.29 -6.22
CA ASP A 81 12.58 4.90 -5.07
C ASP A 81 12.24 6.41 -5.26
N LYS A 82 11.86 6.80 -6.48
CA LYS A 82 11.40 8.15 -6.78
C LYS A 82 10.03 8.39 -6.13
N PRO A 83 9.84 9.49 -5.39
CA PRO A 83 8.55 9.80 -4.77
C PRO A 83 7.42 9.94 -5.79
N VAL A 84 6.30 9.29 -5.51
CA VAL A 84 5.02 9.45 -6.23
C VAL A 84 3.99 10.12 -5.32
N LEU A 85 3.82 9.60 -4.10
CA LEU A 85 3.03 10.21 -3.04
C LEU A 85 3.82 10.17 -1.73
N SER A 86 3.99 11.33 -1.10
CA SER A 86 4.83 11.46 0.09
C SER A 86 4.14 12.07 1.30
N ASN A 87 4.71 11.79 2.47
CA ASN A 87 4.22 12.13 3.80
C ASN A 87 2.75 11.72 4.00
N CYS A 88 2.36 10.55 3.49
CA CYS A 88 1.00 10.09 3.62
C CYS A 88 0.71 9.67 5.07
N SER A 89 -0.42 10.08 5.60
CA SER A 89 -0.90 9.69 6.94
C SER A 89 -2.36 9.25 6.85
N LEU A 90 -2.74 8.23 7.63
CA LEU A 90 -4.12 7.74 7.67
C LEU A 90 -5.07 8.91 7.96
N ALA A 91 -6.06 9.08 7.09
CA ALA A 91 -7.14 10.01 7.31
C ALA A 91 -7.92 9.56 8.56
N ASN A 92 -8.11 10.49 9.50
CA ASN A 92 -8.92 10.25 10.70
C ASN A 92 -10.41 10.26 10.39
#